data_AF-A0A8H3ADA2-F1
#
_entry.id   AF-A0A8H3ADA2-F1
#
_cell.length_a   1.000
_cell.length_b   1.000
_cell.length_c   1.000
_cell.angle_alpha   90.00
_cell.angle_beta   90.00
_cell.angle_gamma   90.00
#
_symmetry.space_group_name_H-M   'P 1'
#
loop_
_entity.id
_entity.type
_entity.pdbx_description
1 polymer ?
#
loop_
_entity_poly.entity_id
_entity_poly.type
_entity_poly.pdbx_seq_one_letter_code
_entity_poly.pdbx_strand_id
1 'polypeptide(L)'
;MSSQKAYALVWEETRRTLDEWFDSIGDSGESEIEVDMVACLSKVTLNIISSVGFGEHFPWNTPAQIESNRLPLSSSVVEAVPLTVLRALLPNWAYRLPVKSFAKAKLAFEEMERNFTDIIKAANTDTSGASHKRGAEQGDILRGLLQANETADDGQRLSDREVLADIYILLLAGHDSTSHTVAFVAAIFALYPDIHARVREEADSVWTGGHADPTKRKHSAYKDDFQRLVILIHSALTTIYSSNRIRIPSSSGRRYGFTWDQTKRHQANRS
;
A
#
# COMPACT_ATOMS: atom_id res chain seq x y z
N MET A 1 -5.56 7.43 -20.35
CA MET A 1 -4.21 6.91 -20.06
C MET A 1 -4.08 5.50 -20.66
N SER A 2 -3.02 5.17 -21.43
CA SER A 2 -2.78 3.76 -21.77
C SER A 2 -2.31 3.04 -20.51
N SER A 3 -2.79 1.82 -20.25
CA SER A 3 -2.48 1.06 -19.03
C SER A 3 -0.98 0.95 -18.75
N GLN A 4 -0.15 0.92 -19.80
CA GLN A 4 1.32 0.90 -19.71
C GLN A 4 1.92 2.10 -18.99
N LYS A 5 1.38 3.31 -19.18
CA LYS A 5 1.91 4.51 -18.51
C LYS A 5 1.64 4.46 -16.99
N ALA A 6 0.47 3.97 -16.59
CA ALA A 6 0.13 3.80 -15.17
C ALA A 6 1.07 2.82 -14.48
N TYR A 7 1.35 1.68 -15.11
CA TYR A 7 2.29 0.71 -14.55
C TYR A 7 3.72 1.25 -14.47
N ALA A 8 4.15 2.05 -15.45
CA ALA A 8 5.46 2.66 -15.44
C ALA A 8 5.63 3.65 -14.27
N LEU A 9 4.61 4.48 -14.04
CA LEU A 9 4.60 5.42 -12.92
C LEU A 9 4.60 4.71 -11.57
N VAL A 10 3.78 3.67 -11.42
CA VAL A 10 3.75 2.84 -10.21
C VAL A 10 5.13 2.22 -9.96
N TRP A 11 5.79 1.72 -10.99
CA TRP A 11 7.13 1.15 -10.88
C TRP A 11 8.16 2.18 -10.40
N GLU A 12 8.21 3.34 -11.04
CA GLU A 12 9.15 4.41 -10.70
C GLU A 12 8.97 4.88 -9.24
N GLU A 13 7.72 5.10 -8.82
CA GLU A 13 7.41 5.51 -7.45
C GLU A 13 7.70 4.40 -6.43
N THR A 14 7.46 3.13 -6.78
CA THR A 14 7.82 1.99 -5.93
C THR A 14 9.32 1.96 -5.71
N ARG A 15 10.11 2.05 -6.79
CA ARG A 15 11.58 2.02 -6.72
C ARG A 15 12.12 3.18 -5.89
N ARG A 16 11.67 4.40 -6.18
CA ARG A 16 12.06 5.61 -5.43
C ARG A 16 11.76 5.47 -3.93
N THR A 17 10.55 5.04 -3.58
CA THR A 17 10.14 4.94 -2.18
C THR A 17 10.90 3.84 -1.44
N LEU A 18 11.17 2.70 -2.10
CA LEU A 18 11.98 1.62 -1.53
C LEU A 18 13.43 2.04 -1.35
N ASP A 19 14.04 2.74 -2.32
CA ASP A 19 15.40 3.26 -2.18
C ASP A 19 15.51 4.21 -0.98
N GLU A 20 14.60 5.19 -0.86
CA GLU A 20 14.58 6.11 0.28
C GLU A 20 14.44 5.38 1.63
N TRP A 21 13.63 4.32 1.67
CA TRP A 21 13.51 3.49 2.85
C TRP A 21 14.78 2.70 3.15
N PHE A 22 15.37 2.01 2.17
CA PHE A 22 16.58 1.23 2.37
C PHE A 22 17.79 2.11 2.72
N ASP A 23 17.91 3.29 2.13
CA ASP A 23 18.93 4.28 2.51
C ASP A 23 18.77 4.69 3.98
N SER A 24 17.53 4.90 4.44
CA SER A 24 17.26 5.22 5.86
C SER A 24 17.65 4.10 6.84
N ILE A 25 17.65 2.85 6.38
CA ILE A 25 18.10 1.69 7.15
C ILE A 25 19.62 1.59 7.11
N GLY A 26 20.24 1.77 5.94
CA GLY A 26 21.68 1.65 5.73
C GLY A 26 22.52 2.64 6.54
N ASP A 27 21.97 3.82 6.84
CA ASP A 27 22.61 4.85 7.67
C ASP A 27 22.64 4.52 9.17
N SER A 28 21.94 3.47 9.62
CA SER A 28 21.86 3.12 11.06
C SER A 28 23.15 2.50 11.62
N GLY A 29 24.03 1.95 10.78
CA GLY A 29 25.29 1.33 11.20
C GLY A 29 25.16 0.05 12.04
N GLU A 30 23.95 -0.48 12.23
CA GLU A 30 23.68 -1.67 13.02
C GLU A 30 23.78 -2.96 12.17
N SER A 31 24.28 -4.05 12.79
CA SER A 31 24.42 -5.35 12.11
C SER A 31 23.11 -6.13 11.99
N GLU A 32 22.11 -5.79 12.80
CA GLU A 32 20.78 -6.40 12.82
C GLU A 32 19.75 -5.34 13.21
N ILE A 33 18.66 -5.24 12.45
CA ILE A 33 17.66 -4.18 12.60
C ILE A 33 16.29 -4.85 12.68
N GLU A 34 15.55 -4.59 13.75
CA GLU A 34 14.15 -4.99 13.87
C GLU A 34 13.27 -3.99 13.13
N VAL A 35 12.44 -4.49 12.21
CA VAL A 35 11.61 -3.65 11.33
C VAL A 35 10.15 -4.06 11.46
N ASP A 36 9.29 -3.10 11.78
CA ASP A 36 7.83 -3.26 11.65
C ASP A 36 7.44 -3.21 10.17
N MET A 37 7.38 -4.38 9.55
CA MET A 37 7.06 -4.53 8.13
C MET A 37 5.67 -3.99 7.78
N VAL A 38 4.69 -4.07 8.68
CA VAL A 38 3.32 -3.59 8.40
C VAL A 38 3.32 -2.07 8.37
N ALA A 39 3.93 -1.42 9.36
CA ALA A 39 4.02 0.04 9.40
C ALA A 39 4.82 0.57 8.21
N CYS A 40 5.96 -0.04 7.89
CA CYS A 40 6.79 0.37 6.76
C CYS A 40 6.07 0.17 5.41
N LEU A 41 5.47 -1.00 5.17
CA LEU A 41 4.80 -1.26 3.89
C LEU A 41 3.47 -0.51 3.75
N SER A 42 2.80 -0.17 4.86
CA SER A 42 1.68 0.79 4.86
C SER A 42 2.14 2.15 4.34
N LYS A 43 3.27 2.65 4.83
CA LYS A 43 3.85 3.91 4.36
C LYS A 43 4.29 3.85 2.90
N VAL A 44 4.92 2.75 2.45
CA VAL A 44 5.30 2.53 1.05
C VAL A 44 4.07 2.59 0.14
N THR A 45 3.06 1.77 0.44
CA THR A 45 1.84 1.68 -0.39
C THR A 45 1.09 3.00 -0.43
N LEU A 46 0.96 3.69 0.70
CA LEU A 46 0.34 5.01 0.80
C LEU A 46 1.07 6.07 -0.02
N ASN A 47 2.40 6.08 -0.01
CA ASN A 47 3.21 6.99 -0.82
C ASN A 47 3.02 6.74 -2.33
N ILE A 48 3.01 5.47 -2.75
CA ILE A 48 2.83 5.10 -4.16
C ILE A 48 1.46 5.55 -4.66
N ILE A 49 0.37 5.17 -3.99
CA ILE A 49 -0.98 5.52 -4.42
C ILE A 49 -1.22 7.04 -4.33
N SER A 50 -0.59 7.73 -3.37
CA SER A 50 -0.73 9.18 -3.25
C SER A 50 0.00 9.93 -4.37
N SER A 51 1.19 9.47 -4.74
CA SER A 51 1.95 10.05 -5.85
C SER A 51 1.27 9.74 -7.19
N VAL A 52 0.98 8.46 -7.46
CA VAL A 52 0.37 8.03 -8.72
C VAL A 52 -1.04 8.59 -8.86
N GLY A 53 -1.83 8.55 -7.79
CA GLY A 53 -3.25 8.90 -7.80
C GLY A 53 -3.52 10.40 -7.67
N PHE A 54 -2.74 11.11 -6.85
CA PHE A 54 -2.99 12.51 -6.48
C PHE A 54 -1.84 13.47 -6.81
N GLY A 55 -0.70 12.97 -7.28
CA GLY A 55 0.47 13.81 -7.55
C GLY A 55 1.17 14.33 -6.31
N GLU A 56 0.86 13.78 -5.13
CA GLU A 56 1.42 14.20 -3.85
C GLU A 56 2.47 13.19 -3.38
N HIS A 57 3.69 13.69 -3.12
CA HIS A 57 4.82 12.89 -2.67
C HIS A 57 5.13 13.20 -1.20
N PHE A 58 5.27 12.17 -0.39
CA PHE A 58 5.72 12.30 1.00
C PHE A 58 7.13 11.74 1.13
N PRO A 59 8.14 12.57 1.44
CA PRO A 59 9.49 12.10 1.72
C PRO A 59 9.48 11.08 2.87
N TRP A 60 10.29 10.02 2.74
CA TRP A 60 10.33 8.98 3.77
C TRP A 60 10.65 9.54 5.16
N ASN A 61 11.60 10.47 5.28
CA ASN A 61 12.03 11.02 6.57
C ASN A 61 11.31 12.31 6.97
N THR A 62 10.12 12.59 6.46
CA THR A 62 9.41 13.82 6.85
C THR A 62 9.04 13.72 8.34
N PRO A 63 9.60 14.57 9.24
CA PRO A 63 9.05 14.68 10.57
C PRO A 63 7.59 15.14 10.42
N ALA A 64 6.67 14.54 11.17
CA ALA A 64 5.32 15.10 11.28
C ALA A 64 5.49 16.59 11.58
N GLN A 65 5.09 17.47 10.66
CA GLN A 65 5.23 18.91 10.82
C GLN A 65 4.27 19.38 11.92
N ILE A 66 4.67 19.16 13.17
CA ILE A 66 3.92 19.54 14.37
C ILE A 66 3.88 21.08 14.51
N GLU A 67 4.74 21.83 13.81
CA GLU A 67 4.79 23.30 13.86
C GLU A 67 3.51 23.99 13.34
N SER A 68 2.69 23.33 12.50
CA SER A 68 1.48 23.96 11.92
C SER A 68 0.16 23.53 12.60
N ASN A 69 0.19 22.70 13.65
CA ASN A 69 -1.01 22.04 14.21
C ASN A 69 -1.82 21.28 13.12
N ARG A 70 -1.15 20.83 12.06
CA ARG A 70 -1.72 20.08 10.93
C ARG A 70 -1.12 18.69 10.89
N LEU A 71 -1.91 17.71 10.47
CA LEU A 71 -1.41 16.36 10.19
C LEU A 71 -1.14 16.23 8.69
N PRO A 72 0.07 15.79 8.27
CA PRO A 72 0.32 15.39 6.89
C PRO A 72 -0.72 14.37 6.43
N LEU A 73 -1.04 14.34 5.13
CA LEU A 73 -2.00 13.38 4.57
C LEU A 73 -1.64 11.94 4.99
N SER A 74 -0.37 11.57 4.88
CA SER A 74 0.11 10.25 5.27
C SER A 74 -0.22 9.90 6.72
N SER A 75 0.05 10.81 7.66
CA SER A 75 -0.26 10.62 9.08
C SER A 75 -1.76 10.61 9.35
N SER A 76 -2.53 11.53 8.75
CA SER A 76 -3.97 11.59 8.94
C SER A 76 -4.67 10.32 8.43
N VAL A 77 -4.22 9.76 7.31
CA VAL A 77 -4.76 8.51 6.74
C VAL A 77 -4.37 7.32 7.61
N VAL A 78 -3.09 7.12 7.93
CA VAL A 78 -2.64 5.99 8.78
C VAL A 78 -3.34 5.98 10.14
N GLU A 79 -3.63 7.14 10.71
CA GLU A 79 -4.36 7.24 11.97
C GLU A 79 -5.89 7.10 11.83
N ALA A 80 -6.48 7.58 10.73
CA ALA A 80 -7.93 7.52 10.52
C ALA A 80 -8.41 6.13 10.09
N VAL A 81 -7.65 5.42 9.25
CA VAL A 81 -8.05 4.16 8.61
C VAL A 81 -8.46 3.06 9.61
N PRO A 82 -7.67 2.75 10.66
CA PRO A 82 -8.08 1.75 11.65
C PRO A 82 -9.34 2.17 12.42
N LEU A 83 -9.61 3.48 12.49
CA LEU A 83 -10.72 4.08 13.21
C LEU A 83 -11.98 4.21 12.34
N THR A 84 -11.88 4.02 11.02
CA THR A 84 -13.00 4.09 10.07
C THR A 84 -14.06 3.03 10.36
N VAL A 85 -13.65 1.79 10.67
CA VAL A 85 -14.59 0.72 11.04
C VAL A 85 -15.31 1.08 12.35
N LEU A 86 -14.59 1.60 13.33
CA LEU A 86 -15.18 2.06 14.58
C LEU A 86 -16.17 3.22 14.36
N ARG A 87 -15.88 4.11 13.40
CA ARG A 87 -16.75 5.22 12.98
C ARG A 87 -17.98 4.81 12.19
N ALA A 88 -17.89 3.76 11.39
CA ALA A 88 -19.05 3.19 10.75
C ALA A 88 -20.02 2.55 11.77
N LEU A 89 -19.49 2.00 12.86
CA LEU A 89 -20.28 1.28 13.88
C LEU A 89 -20.82 2.18 15.00
N LEU A 90 -20.18 3.31 15.31
CA LEU A 90 -20.58 4.19 16.40
C LEU A 90 -21.41 5.40 15.93
N PRO A 91 -22.50 5.76 16.64
CA PRO A 91 -23.26 6.97 16.35
C PRO A 91 -22.43 8.24 16.54
N ASN A 92 -22.75 9.31 15.79
CA ASN A 92 -22.06 10.61 15.88
C ASN A 92 -22.02 11.22 17.29
N TRP A 93 -22.97 10.90 18.18
CA TRP A 93 -22.95 11.37 19.56
C TRP A 93 -21.86 10.72 20.41
N ALA A 94 -21.43 9.50 20.09
CA ALA A 94 -20.38 8.79 20.83
C ALA A 94 -19.03 9.51 20.74
N TYR A 95 -18.77 10.21 19.63
CA TYR A 95 -17.58 11.05 19.42
C TYR A 95 -17.55 12.33 20.27
N ARG A 96 -18.63 12.67 20.97
CA ARG A 96 -18.67 13.78 21.93
C ARG A 96 -18.23 13.37 23.33
N LEU A 97 -18.02 12.08 23.57
CA LEU A 97 -17.51 11.57 24.84
C LEU A 97 -16.03 11.94 25.00
N PRO A 98 -15.54 12.23 26.22
CA PRO A 98 -14.16 12.64 26.50
C PRO A 98 -13.17 11.46 26.46
N VAL A 99 -13.24 10.64 25.40
CA VAL A 99 -12.32 9.53 25.15
C VAL A 99 -11.23 10.02 24.21
N LYS A 100 -9.96 9.91 24.62
CA LYS A 100 -8.80 10.38 23.84
C LYS A 100 -8.78 9.80 22.42
N SER A 101 -9.14 8.52 22.26
CA SER A 101 -9.21 7.86 20.95
C SER A 101 -10.27 8.45 20.02
N PHE A 102 -11.41 8.91 20.54
CA PHE A 102 -12.45 9.56 19.73
C PHE A 102 -12.05 10.98 19.33
N ALA A 103 -11.40 11.73 20.23
CA ALA A 103 -10.83 13.03 19.91
C ALA A 103 -9.75 12.92 18.83
N LYS A 104 -8.87 11.91 18.95
CA LYS A 104 -7.85 11.61 17.94
C LYS A 104 -8.46 11.19 16.60
N ALA A 105 -9.45 10.29 16.62
CA ALA A 105 -10.18 9.89 15.41
C ALA A 105 -10.81 11.10 14.71
N LYS A 106 -11.54 11.93 15.46
CA LYS A 106 -12.20 13.12 14.94
C LYS A 106 -11.20 14.06 14.28
N LEU A 107 -10.09 14.35 14.95
CA LEU A 107 -9.02 15.20 14.41
C LEU A 107 -8.39 14.60 13.15
N ALA A 108 -8.11 13.29 13.13
CA ALA A 108 -7.57 12.61 11.96
C ALA A 108 -8.52 12.67 10.75
N PHE A 109 -9.82 12.42 10.95
CA PHE A 109 -10.83 12.53 9.89
C PHE A 109 -10.97 13.96 9.37
N GLU A 110 -10.99 14.95 10.27
CA GLU A 110 -11.13 16.36 9.87
C GLU A 110 -9.91 16.88 9.12
N GLU A 111 -8.69 16.51 9.53
CA GLU A 111 -7.45 16.85 8.82
C GLU A 111 -7.38 16.15 7.46
N MET A 112 -7.80 14.88 7.40
CA MET A 112 -7.88 14.13 6.15
C MET A 112 -8.85 14.77 5.15
N GLU A 113 -10.08 15.12 5.58
CA GLU A 113 -11.07 15.82 4.73
C GLU A 113 -10.51 17.17 4.22
N ARG A 114 -9.81 17.91 5.08
CA ARG A 114 -9.11 19.15 4.70
C ARG A 114 -8.04 18.90 3.64
N ASN A 115 -7.13 17.95 3.87
CA ASN A 115 -6.05 17.60 2.96
C ASN A 115 -6.57 17.22 1.56
N PHE A 116 -7.60 16.37 1.50
CA PHE A 116 -8.20 16.00 0.21
C PHE A 116 -8.92 17.17 -0.47
N THR A 117 -9.61 18.02 0.29
CA THR A 117 -10.24 19.23 -0.26
C THR A 117 -9.21 20.16 -0.89
N ASP A 118 -8.06 20.33 -0.25
CA ASP A 118 -6.96 21.16 -0.76
C ASP A 118 -6.36 20.54 -2.04
N ILE A 119 -6.21 19.22 -2.10
CA ILE A 119 -5.77 18.48 -3.31
C ILE A 119 -6.73 18.68 -4.48
N ILE A 120 -8.05 18.56 -4.27
CA ILE A 120 -9.04 18.77 -5.34
C ILE A 120 -9.04 20.22 -5.82
N LYS A 121 -8.99 21.19 -4.90
CA LYS A 121 -8.92 22.61 -5.27
C LYS A 121 -7.71 22.91 -6.13
N ALA A 122 -6.53 22.39 -5.75
CA ALA A 122 -5.32 22.51 -6.53
C ALA A 122 -5.46 21.88 -7.93
N ALA A 123 -6.06 20.68 -8.01
CA ALA A 123 -6.29 20.00 -9.28
C ALA A 123 -7.28 20.76 -10.20
N ASN A 124 -8.35 21.34 -9.65
CA ASN A 124 -9.32 22.15 -10.41
C ASN A 124 -8.70 23.47 -10.91
N THR A 125 -7.85 24.11 -10.11
CA THR A 125 -7.14 25.32 -10.55
C THR A 125 -6.12 25.03 -11.65
N ASP A 126 -5.43 23.90 -11.58
CA ASP A 126 -4.47 23.47 -12.62
C ASP A 126 -5.16 23.13 -13.95
N THR A 127 -6.41 22.67 -13.90
CA THR A 127 -7.22 22.34 -15.10
C THR A 127 -7.74 23.60 -15.82
N SER A 128 -7.88 24.72 -15.10
CA SER A 128 -8.55 25.94 -15.59
C SER A 128 -7.65 26.95 -16.31
N GLY A 129 -6.33 26.76 -16.32
CA GLY A 129 -5.40 27.56 -17.13
C GLY A 129 -4.11 27.98 -16.42
N ALA A 130 -3.00 27.84 -17.15
CA ALA A 130 -1.62 28.28 -16.88
C ALA A 130 -0.65 27.24 -16.29
N SER A 131 0.27 26.80 -17.16
CA SER A 131 1.64 26.32 -16.89
C SER A 131 1.82 25.01 -16.10
N HIS A 132 2.13 23.96 -16.85
CA HIS A 132 2.82 22.74 -16.41
C HIS A 132 4.00 23.00 -15.47
N LYS A 133 3.83 22.88 -14.14
CA LYS A 133 4.96 22.83 -13.19
C LYS A 133 4.79 21.95 -11.93
N ARG A 134 3.76 21.10 -11.84
CA ARG A 134 3.75 19.96 -10.89
C ARG A 134 3.52 18.67 -11.68
N GLY A 135 4.47 17.73 -11.58
CA GLY A 135 4.48 16.38 -12.16
C GLY A 135 3.39 16.13 -13.20
N ALA A 136 3.55 16.65 -14.42
CA ALA A 136 2.48 16.71 -15.41
C ALA A 136 1.89 15.33 -15.79
N GLU A 137 2.54 14.24 -15.39
CA GLU A 137 2.13 12.85 -15.57
C GLU A 137 1.71 12.10 -14.27
N GLN A 138 1.94 12.68 -13.08
CA GLN A 138 1.46 12.16 -11.79
C GLN A 138 0.09 12.78 -11.43
N GLY A 139 -0.81 12.01 -10.78
CA GLY A 139 -2.15 12.49 -10.41
C GLY A 139 -3.26 12.19 -11.43
N ASP A 140 -3.01 11.27 -12.36
CA ASP A 140 -3.91 10.94 -13.48
C ASP A 140 -5.25 10.35 -13.03
N ILE A 141 -5.32 9.70 -11.86
CA ILE A 141 -6.57 9.14 -11.34
C ILE A 141 -7.52 10.26 -10.93
N LEU A 142 -7.05 11.22 -10.13
CA LEU A 142 -7.83 12.38 -9.72
C LEU A 142 -8.27 13.21 -10.93
N ARG A 143 -7.35 13.50 -11.84
CA ARG A 143 -7.67 14.24 -13.08
C ARG A 143 -8.68 13.50 -13.94
N GLY A 144 -8.53 12.18 -14.08
CA GLY A 144 -9.47 11.34 -14.82
C GLY A 144 -10.87 11.33 -14.21
N LEU A 145 -10.98 11.28 -12.88
CA LEU A 145 -12.26 11.38 -12.18
C LEU A 145 -12.89 12.76 -12.36
N LEU A 146 -12.12 13.84 -12.20
CA LEU A 146 -12.61 15.21 -12.40
C LEU A 146 -13.08 15.44 -13.84
N GLN A 147 -12.30 15.02 -14.83
CA GLN A 147 -12.67 15.13 -16.24
C GLN A 147 -13.92 14.31 -16.58
N ALA A 148 -14.01 13.07 -16.08
CA ALA A 148 -15.19 12.24 -16.28
C ALA A 148 -16.43 12.91 -15.66
N ASN A 149 -16.28 13.49 -14.47
CA ASN A 149 -17.34 14.22 -13.78
C ASN A 149 -17.77 15.48 -14.54
N GLU A 150 -16.84 16.25 -15.10
CA GLU A 150 -17.16 17.43 -15.91
C GLU A 150 -17.97 17.07 -17.17
N THR A 151 -17.68 15.91 -17.78
CA THR A 151 -18.38 15.44 -18.98
C THR A 151 -19.68 14.67 -18.71
N ALA A 152 -20.01 14.42 -17.44
CA ALA A 152 -21.24 13.71 -17.08
C ALA A 152 -22.48 14.58 -17.30
N ASP A 153 -23.62 13.94 -17.59
CA ASP A 153 -24.92 14.61 -17.65
C ASP A 153 -25.26 15.27 -16.31
N ASP A 154 -26.06 16.35 -16.32
CA ASP A 154 -26.39 17.12 -15.11
C ASP A 154 -27.04 16.29 -13.99
N GLY A 155 -27.64 15.13 -14.30
CA GLY A 155 -28.17 14.18 -13.31
C GLY A 155 -27.17 13.16 -12.76
N GLN A 156 -25.95 13.10 -13.31
CA GLN A 156 -24.88 12.14 -12.95
C GLN A 156 -23.60 12.84 -12.45
N ARG A 157 -23.57 14.17 -12.48
CA ARG A 157 -22.48 14.97 -11.91
C ARG A 157 -22.41 14.80 -10.40
N LEU A 158 -21.26 14.35 -9.94
CA LEU A 158 -20.88 14.29 -8.54
C LEU A 158 -20.54 15.70 -8.03
N SER A 159 -20.98 16.00 -6.81
CA SER A 159 -20.49 17.14 -6.05
C SER A 159 -19.02 16.93 -5.65
N ASP A 160 -18.31 18.02 -5.35
CA ASP A 160 -16.92 17.95 -4.85
C ASP A 160 -16.79 16.99 -3.67
N ARG A 161 -17.80 16.93 -2.79
CA ARG A 161 -17.84 16.01 -1.65
C ARG A 161 -17.96 14.55 -2.05
N GLU A 162 -18.71 14.23 -3.10
CA GLU A 162 -18.84 12.86 -3.60
C GLU A 162 -17.56 12.43 -4.31
N VAL A 163 -16.94 13.32 -5.11
CA VAL A 163 -15.62 13.06 -5.71
C VAL A 163 -14.57 12.80 -4.61
N LEU A 164 -14.56 13.60 -3.54
CA LEU A 164 -13.70 13.39 -2.37
C LEU A 164 -13.93 12.01 -1.73
N ALA A 165 -15.19 11.59 -1.60
CA ALA A 165 -15.52 10.31 -0.98
C ALA A 165 -15.04 9.12 -1.82
N ASP A 166 -15.21 9.18 -3.15
CA ASP A 166 -14.74 8.14 -4.07
C ASP A 166 -13.22 8.00 -4.04
N ILE A 167 -12.52 9.14 -4.05
CA ILE A 167 -11.07 9.20 -3.92
C ILE A 167 -10.61 8.61 -2.59
N TYR A 168 -11.27 8.98 -1.50
CA TYR A 168 -10.95 8.46 -0.18
C TYR A 168 -11.12 6.95 -0.13
N ILE A 169 -12.20 6.41 -0.70
CA ILE A 169 -12.45 4.97 -0.75
C ILE A 169 -11.39 4.26 -1.60
N LEU A 170 -11.01 4.81 -2.75
CA LEU A 170 -9.94 4.26 -3.59
C LEU A 170 -8.60 4.20 -2.85
N LEU A 171 -8.25 5.29 -2.15
CA LEU A 171 -7.04 5.33 -1.32
C LEU A 171 -7.11 4.28 -0.21
N LEU A 172 -8.20 4.27 0.55
CA LEU A 172 -8.45 3.38 1.68
C LEU A 172 -8.37 1.91 1.26
N ALA A 173 -9.11 1.52 0.23
CA ALA A 173 -9.19 0.15 -0.24
C ALA A 173 -7.85 -0.33 -0.82
N GLY A 174 -7.14 0.55 -1.53
CA GLY A 174 -5.89 0.21 -2.20
C GLY A 174 -4.69 0.07 -1.26
N HIS A 175 -4.52 0.99 -0.31
CA HIS A 175 -3.29 1.00 0.50
C HIS A 175 -3.29 -0.10 1.57
N ASP A 176 -4.35 -0.24 2.36
CA ASP A 176 -4.33 -1.09 3.56
C ASP A 176 -4.33 -2.58 3.21
N SER A 177 -5.09 -2.98 2.19
CA SER A 177 -5.11 -4.36 1.72
C SER A 177 -3.77 -4.76 1.08
N THR A 178 -3.19 -3.87 0.28
CA THR A 178 -1.91 -4.12 -0.40
C THR A 178 -0.76 -4.16 0.60
N SER A 179 -0.74 -3.25 1.59
CA SER A 179 0.32 -3.20 2.60
C SER A 179 0.41 -4.50 3.39
N HIS A 180 -0.74 -5.00 3.88
CA HIS A 180 -0.83 -6.26 4.59
C HIS A 180 -0.45 -7.45 3.69
N THR A 181 -0.87 -7.43 2.42
CA THR A 181 -0.52 -8.49 1.47
C THR A 181 1.00 -8.57 1.28
N VAL A 182 1.67 -7.45 1.03
CA VAL A 182 3.12 -7.42 0.82
C VAL A 182 3.86 -7.73 2.13
N ALA A 183 3.34 -7.31 3.29
CA ALA A 183 3.91 -7.64 4.59
C ALA A 183 3.85 -9.15 4.86
N PHE A 184 2.74 -9.79 4.49
CA PHE A 184 2.60 -11.22 4.59
C PHE A 184 3.56 -11.96 3.65
N VAL A 185 3.74 -11.47 2.42
CA VAL A 185 4.74 -12.03 1.48
C VAL A 185 6.15 -11.90 2.05
N ALA A 186 6.51 -10.76 2.63
CA ALA A 186 7.81 -10.58 3.28
C ALA A 186 8.00 -11.55 4.46
N ALA A 187 6.97 -11.75 5.28
CA ALA A 187 6.99 -12.74 6.36
C ALA A 187 7.17 -14.17 5.85
N ILE A 188 6.51 -14.55 4.74
CA ILE A 188 6.72 -15.84 4.08
C ILE A 188 8.17 -15.99 3.65
N PHE A 189 8.77 -14.98 3.02
CA PHE A 189 10.16 -15.05 2.59
C PHE A 189 11.15 -15.15 3.75
N ALA A 190 10.84 -14.54 4.89
CA ALA A 190 11.62 -14.69 6.11
C ALA A 190 11.51 -16.11 6.71
N LEU A 191 10.33 -16.71 6.68
CA LEU A 191 10.07 -18.05 7.24
C LEU A 191 10.50 -19.20 6.31
N TYR A 192 10.50 -18.98 4.99
CA TYR A 192 10.80 -19.97 3.96
C TYR A 192 11.88 -19.47 2.98
N PRO A 193 13.17 -19.48 3.39
CA PRO A 193 14.26 -18.98 2.57
C PRO A 193 14.44 -19.70 1.23
N ASP A 194 14.03 -20.97 1.15
CA ASP A 194 14.04 -21.78 -0.07
C ASP A 194 13.04 -21.26 -1.11
N ILE A 195 11.86 -20.81 -0.68
CA ILE A 195 10.87 -20.16 -1.55
C ILE A 195 11.42 -18.81 -2.03
N HIS A 196 11.98 -18.01 -1.12
CA HIS A 196 12.57 -16.73 -1.47
C HIS A 196 13.71 -16.86 -2.49
N ALA A 197 14.59 -17.86 -2.35
CA ALA A 197 15.67 -18.11 -3.30
C ALA A 197 15.14 -18.45 -4.70
N ARG A 198 14.10 -19.28 -4.81
CA ARG A 198 13.47 -19.63 -6.10
C ARG A 198 12.78 -18.43 -6.75
N VAL A 199 12.07 -17.62 -5.96
CA VAL A 199 11.44 -16.39 -6.46
C VAL A 199 12.49 -15.41 -6.96
N ARG A 200 13.63 -15.29 -6.27
CA ARG A 200 14.75 -14.45 -6.71
C ARG A 200 15.36 -14.95 -8.02
N GLU A 201 15.62 -16.24 -8.13
CA GLU A 201 16.13 -16.84 -9.37
C GLU A 201 15.17 -16.64 -10.55
N GLU A 202 13.86 -16.80 -10.31
CA GLU A 202 12.83 -16.51 -11.32
C GLU A 202 12.87 -15.03 -11.73
N ALA A 203 12.91 -14.10 -10.77
CA ALA A 203 13.02 -12.67 -11.04
C ALA A 203 14.31 -12.34 -11.84
N ASP A 204 15.46 -12.85 -11.43
CA ASP A 204 16.74 -12.63 -12.11
C ASP A 204 16.72 -13.18 -13.55
N SER A 205 16.01 -14.28 -13.79
CA SER A 205 15.83 -14.86 -15.14
C SER A 205 14.96 -13.99 -16.06
N VAL A 206 13.99 -13.26 -15.50
CA VAL A 206 13.12 -12.33 -16.23
C VAL A 206 13.79 -10.96 -16.42
N TRP A 207 14.59 -10.53 -15.45
CA TRP A 207 15.33 -9.27 -15.44
C TRP A 207 16.85 -9.46 -15.55
N THR A 208 17.27 -10.14 -16.64
CA THR A 208 18.70 -10.34 -16.95
C THR A 208 19.44 -9.01 -17.16
N GLY A 209 20.56 -8.80 -16.47
CA GLY A 209 21.39 -7.58 -16.59
C GLY A 209 21.32 -6.62 -15.41
N GLY A 210 20.70 -7.03 -14.30
CA GLY A 210 20.63 -6.29 -13.05
C GLY A 210 19.42 -5.36 -13.02
N HIS A 211 18.34 -5.80 -12.38
CA HIS A 211 17.13 -5.00 -12.02
C HIS A 211 16.76 -3.91 -13.04
N ALA A 212 16.91 -4.22 -14.33
CA ALA A 212 16.88 -3.20 -15.36
C ALA A 212 15.45 -2.68 -15.48
N ASP A 213 15.30 -1.37 -15.36
CA ASP A 213 14.03 -0.66 -15.35
C ASP A 213 13.06 -1.21 -16.42
N PRO A 214 12.00 -1.95 -16.03
CA PRO A 214 11.03 -2.54 -16.95
C PRO A 214 10.32 -1.48 -17.81
N THR A 215 10.34 -0.21 -17.41
CA THR A 215 9.76 0.90 -18.19
C THR A 215 10.64 1.32 -19.37
N LYS A 216 11.94 1.01 -19.35
CA LYS A 216 12.88 1.31 -20.45
C LYS A 216 12.89 0.25 -21.56
N ARG A 217 12.07 -0.80 -21.42
CA ARG A 217 11.93 -1.89 -22.41
C ARG A 217 10.94 -1.48 -23.51
N LYS A 218 11.27 -1.75 -24.78
CA LYS A 218 10.52 -1.30 -25.98
C LYS A 218 9.11 -1.89 -26.16
N HIS A 219 8.77 -2.99 -25.47
CA HIS A 219 7.46 -3.64 -25.55
C HIS A 219 6.82 -3.77 -24.16
N SER A 220 5.57 -4.24 -24.09
CA SER A 220 4.76 -4.39 -22.87
C SER A 220 5.35 -5.38 -21.85
N ALA A 221 6.54 -5.08 -21.37
CA ALA A 221 7.33 -5.93 -20.52
C ALA A 221 6.55 -6.29 -19.25
N TYR A 222 5.81 -5.35 -18.67
CA TYR A 222 5.06 -5.63 -17.46
C TYR A 222 4.09 -6.83 -17.56
N LYS A 223 3.28 -6.91 -18.63
CA LYS A 223 2.28 -7.99 -18.76
C LYS A 223 2.95 -9.33 -19.06
N ASP A 224 4.01 -9.29 -19.88
CA ASP A 224 4.75 -10.49 -20.29
C ASP A 224 5.67 -11.00 -19.17
N ASP A 225 6.26 -10.09 -18.39
CA ASP A 225 7.08 -10.37 -17.21
C ASP A 225 6.21 -10.92 -16.07
N PHE A 226 5.04 -10.31 -15.80
CA PHE A 226 4.12 -10.80 -14.77
C PHE A 226 3.66 -12.24 -15.02
N GLN A 227 3.45 -12.61 -16.29
CA GLN A 227 3.12 -13.98 -16.67
C GLN A 227 4.25 -14.99 -16.43
N ARG A 228 5.50 -14.51 -16.35
CA ARG A 228 6.69 -15.34 -16.10
C ARG A 228 7.02 -15.48 -14.61
N LEU A 229 6.42 -14.67 -13.74
CA LEU A 229 6.58 -14.72 -12.27
C LEU A 229 5.64 -15.75 -11.63
N VAL A 230 5.66 -16.98 -12.16
CA VAL A 230 4.69 -18.02 -11.79
C VAL A 230 4.92 -18.51 -10.36
N ILE A 231 6.18 -18.67 -9.94
CA ILE A 231 6.53 -19.13 -8.60
C ILE A 231 6.13 -18.08 -7.57
N LEU A 232 6.34 -16.79 -7.85
CA LEU A 232 5.89 -15.70 -6.98
C LEU A 232 4.37 -15.76 -6.77
N ILE A 233 3.60 -15.79 -7.86
CA ILE A 233 2.13 -15.79 -7.82
C ILE A 233 1.61 -17.05 -7.14
N HIS A 234 2.14 -18.22 -7.49
CA HIS A 234 1.73 -19.49 -6.93
C HIS A 234 2.06 -19.60 -5.43
N SER A 235 3.24 -19.15 -5.01
CA SER A 235 3.64 -19.21 -3.59
C SER A 235 2.79 -18.28 -2.74
N ALA A 236 2.48 -17.08 -3.22
CA ALA A 236 1.57 -16.15 -2.55
C ALA A 236 0.15 -16.75 -2.45
N LEU A 237 -0.43 -17.22 -3.56
CA LEU A 237 -1.78 -17.75 -3.60
C LEU A 237 -1.94 -19.06 -2.82
N THR A 238 -1.01 -20.00 -2.96
CA THR A 238 -1.05 -21.29 -2.26
C THR A 238 -0.90 -21.08 -0.76
N THR A 239 -0.08 -20.15 -0.31
CA THR A 239 0.05 -19.85 1.12
C THR A 239 -1.23 -19.21 1.65
N ILE A 240 -1.81 -18.21 0.98
CA ILE A 240 -3.08 -17.60 1.38
C ILE A 240 -4.22 -18.65 1.40
N TYR A 241 -4.30 -19.50 0.37
CA TYR A 241 -5.37 -20.48 0.24
C TYR A 241 -5.23 -21.66 1.21
N SER A 242 -4.00 -22.12 1.47
CA SER A 242 -3.72 -23.16 2.47
C SER A 242 -3.89 -22.65 3.90
N SER A 243 -3.59 -21.37 4.17
CA SER A 243 -3.86 -20.70 5.45
C SER A 243 -5.36 -20.65 5.77
N ASN A 244 -6.21 -20.47 4.75
CA ASN A 244 -7.67 -20.44 4.91
C ASN A 244 -8.29 -21.82 5.12
N ARG A 245 -7.53 -22.92 4.96
CA ARG A 245 -7.99 -24.27 5.26
C ARG A 245 -7.38 -24.77 6.56
N ILE A 246 -7.93 -24.29 7.67
CA ILE A 246 -7.65 -24.86 8.98
C ILE A 246 -8.29 -26.26 9.04
N ARG A 247 -7.48 -27.31 9.04
CA ARG A 247 -7.94 -28.65 9.44
C ARG A 247 -8.20 -28.62 10.94
N ILE A 248 -9.42 -28.28 11.32
CA ILE A 248 -9.89 -28.48 12.69
C ILE A 248 -10.08 -29.99 12.86
N PRO A 249 -9.32 -30.66 13.73
CA PRO A 249 -9.56 -32.07 14.02
C PRO A 249 -10.98 -32.19 14.56
N SER A 250 -11.85 -32.90 13.83
CA SER A 250 -13.19 -33.25 14.31
C SER A 250 -13.02 -34.11 15.56
N SER A 251 -13.22 -33.50 16.73
CA SER A 251 -13.16 -34.14 18.03
C SER A 251 -14.31 -35.14 18.20
N SER A 252 -14.12 -36.34 17.65
CA SER A 252 -14.80 -37.54 18.12
C SER A 252 -13.79 -38.40 18.87
N GLY A 253 -13.57 -38.03 20.14
CA GLY A 253 -12.95 -38.92 21.13
C GLY A 253 -11.54 -38.55 21.60
N ARG A 254 -11.53 -37.85 22.74
CA ARG A 254 -10.52 -37.90 23.83
C ARG A 254 -9.27 -37.01 23.76
N ARG A 255 -9.29 -36.11 24.75
CA ARG A 255 -8.21 -35.60 25.63
C ARG A 255 -7.19 -34.63 25.04
N TYR A 256 -7.29 -33.40 25.56
CA TYR A 256 -6.24 -32.40 25.63
C TYR A 256 -4.88 -33.02 25.96
N GLY A 257 -3.96 -32.88 25.02
CA GLY A 257 -2.54 -33.17 25.16
C GLY A 257 -1.83 -32.40 24.04
N PHE A 258 -1.37 -31.19 24.35
CA PHE A 258 -0.55 -30.39 23.45
C PHE A 258 0.84 -31.05 23.39
N THR A 259 1.10 -31.87 22.37
CA THR A 259 2.44 -32.36 22.06
C THR A 259 2.84 -31.83 20.69
N TRP A 260 3.78 -30.88 20.70
CA TRP A 260 4.53 -30.50 19.50
C TRP A 260 5.36 -31.70 19.05
N ASP A 261 5.00 -32.30 17.92
CA ASP A 261 5.83 -33.32 17.28
C ASP A 261 7.01 -32.62 16.57
N GLN A 262 8.18 -32.61 17.22
CA GLN A 262 9.44 -32.08 16.70
C GLN A 262 10.22 -33.07 15.81
N THR A 263 9.62 -34.17 15.35
CA THR A 263 10.39 -35.30 14.79
C THR A 263 10.67 -35.23 13.28
N LYS A 264 11.00 -34.04 12.74
CA LYS A 264 11.57 -33.91 11.37
C LYS A 264 12.76 -32.96 11.26
N ARG A 265 13.72 -33.03 12.20
CA ARG A 265 15.01 -32.31 12.10
C ARG A 265 16.29 -33.15 12.23
N HIS A 266 16.22 -34.48 12.24
CA HIS A 266 17.44 -35.30 12.22
C HIS A 266 17.32 -36.50 11.29
N GLN A 267 17.51 -36.27 9.98
CA GLN A 267 17.99 -37.28 9.03
C GLN A 267 18.52 -36.60 7.77
N ALA A 268 19.56 -35.79 7.94
CA ALA A 268 20.44 -35.32 6.88
C ALA A 268 21.84 -35.10 7.46
N ASN A 269 22.40 -36.14 8.08
CA ASN A 269 23.85 -36.31 8.17
C ASN A 269 24.14 -37.75 8.60
N ARG A 270 25.03 -38.42 7.85
CA ARG A 270 25.51 -39.82 7.95
C ARG A 270 24.78 -40.86 7.09
N SER A 271 25.19 -40.92 5.82
CA SER A 271 25.88 -42.09 5.24
C SER A 271 26.34 -41.73 3.83
#